data_AF-A0A7D4K5B0-F1
#
_entry.id   AF-A0A7D4K5B0-F1
#
_cell.length_a   1.000
_cell.length_b   1.000
_cell.length_c   1.000
_cell.angle_alpha   90.00
_cell.angle_beta   90.00
_cell.angle_gamma   90.00
#
_symmetry.space_group_name_H-M   'P 1'
#
loop_
_entity.id
_entity.type
_entity.pdbx_description
1 polymer ?
#
loop_
_entity_poly.entity_id
_entity_poly.type
_entity_poly.pdbx_seq_one_letter_code
_entity_poly.pdbx_strand_id
1 'polypeptide(L)'
;MRRDSVSKEAVHDIIGITKEGHKDGLSFAIYPIESASNYREILQDLKSRGLEDIVLFVSDELTKLKHTLNDECPLSKHRSYWIHIIRNIANKVRVNNKSPLLEDLNFP
;
A
#
# COMPACT_ATOMS: atom_id res chain seq x y z
N MET A 1 3.72 16.73 -14.04
CA MET A 1 3.08 17.67 -13.11
C MET A 1 2.33 18.72 -13.92
N ARG A 2 0.99 18.69 -13.93
CA ARG A 2 0.20 19.73 -14.58
C ARG A 2 0.30 21.00 -13.72
N ARG A 3 0.79 22.10 -14.32
CA ARG A 3 1.11 23.35 -13.61
C ARG A 3 -0.04 24.36 -13.58
N ASP A 4 -1.17 24.01 -14.20
CA ASP A 4 -2.25 24.97 -14.49
C ASP A 4 -3.39 24.93 -13.46
N SER A 5 -3.46 23.88 -12.62
CA SER A 5 -4.40 23.77 -11.50
C SER A 5 -3.78 22.98 -10.34
N VAL A 6 -3.89 23.48 -9.11
CA VAL A 6 -3.41 22.77 -7.91
C VAL A 6 -4.48 21.74 -7.49
N SER A 7 -4.41 20.53 -8.02
CA SER A 7 -5.16 19.37 -7.51
C SER A 7 -4.22 18.41 -6.80
N LYS A 8 -4.67 17.83 -5.67
CA LYS A 8 -3.93 16.74 -5.02
C LYS A 8 -4.01 15.51 -5.91
N GLU A 9 -2.85 14.99 -6.32
CA GLU A 9 -2.73 13.72 -7.06
C GLU A 9 -2.01 12.72 -6.15
N ALA A 10 -2.43 11.46 -6.18
CA ALA A 10 -1.79 10.39 -5.44
C ALA A 10 -0.70 9.75 -6.30
N VAL A 11 0.45 9.52 -5.67
CA VAL A 11 1.54 8.72 -6.26
C VAL A 11 1.45 7.33 -5.66
N HIS A 12 1.33 6.34 -6.53
CA HIS A 12 1.21 4.94 -6.17
C HIS A 12 2.52 4.24 -6.49
N ASP A 13 3.30 3.93 -5.45
CA ASP A 13 4.56 3.21 -5.59
C ASP A 13 4.38 1.74 -5.19
N ILE A 14 4.81 0.83 -6.07
CA ILE A 14 4.80 -0.62 -5.81
C ILE A 14 6.23 -1.10 -5.65
N ILE A 15 6.53 -1.64 -4.47
CA ILE A 15 7.83 -2.20 -4.12
C ILE A 15 7.68 -3.71 -3.95
N GLY A 16 8.51 -4.46 -4.66
CA GLY A 16 8.65 -5.90 -4.53
C GLY A 16 9.73 -6.25 -3.53
N ILE A 17 9.55 -7.36 -2.82
CA ILE A 17 10.59 -7.97 -2.00
C ILE A 17 10.73 -9.43 -2.41
N THR A 18 11.92 -9.83 -2.83
CA THR A 18 12.20 -11.22 -3.21
C THR A 18 12.33 -12.12 -1.97
N LYS A 19 12.37 -13.45 -2.17
CA LYS A 19 12.54 -14.42 -1.08
C LYS A 19 13.89 -14.27 -0.36
N GLU A 20 14.88 -13.72 -1.07
CA GLU A 20 16.22 -13.40 -0.58
C GLU A 20 16.27 -12.06 0.16
N GLY A 21 15.14 -11.33 0.21
CA GLY A 21 15.03 -10.03 0.89
C GLY A 21 15.47 -8.83 0.06
N HIS A 22 15.73 -9.01 -1.24
CA HIS A 22 16.08 -7.90 -2.12
C HIS A 22 14.84 -7.04 -2.41
N LYS A 23 15.00 -5.71 -2.36
CA LYS A 23 13.91 -4.75 -2.57
C LYS A 23 14.07 -4.07 -3.91
N ASP A 24 13.02 -4.10 -4.72
CA ASP A 24 12.99 -3.47 -6.03
C ASP A 24 11.74 -2.62 -6.22
N GLY A 25 11.88 -1.47 -6.89
CA GLY A 25 10.75 -0.69 -7.38
C GLY A 25 10.15 -1.37 -8.61
N LEU A 26 8.92 -1.86 -8.51
CA LEU A 26 8.28 -2.61 -9.59
C LEU A 26 7.43 -1.72 -10.51
N SER A 27 6.79 -0.70 -9.95
CA SER A 27 5.97 0.26 -10.69
C SER A 27 5.77 1.55 -9.90
N PHE A 28 5.53 2.65 -10.61
CA PHE A 28 4.98 3.87 -10.05
C PHE A 28 3.88 4.37 -10.99
N ALA A 29 2.81 4.92 -10.43
CA ALA A 29 1.74 5.51 -11.22
C ALA A 29 1.16 6.73 -10.51
N ILE A 30 0.75 7.72 -11.30
CA ILE A 30 0.09 8.92 -10.79
C ILE A 30 -1.37 8.85 -11.19
N TYR A 31 -2.24 8.76 -10.18
CA TYR A 31 -3.68 8.79 -10.40
C TYR A 31 -4.30 9.96 -9.63
N PRO A 32 -5.33 10.63 -10.19
CA PRO A 32 -6.00 11.73 -9.50
C PRO A 32 -6.75 11.28 -8.24
N ILE A 33 -7.18 10.02 -8.20
CA ILE A 33 -8.00 9.43 -7.13
C ILE A 33 -7.45 8.05 -6.80
N GLU A 34 -7.29 7.74 -5.51
CA GLU A 34 -6.95 6.38 -5.07
C GLU A 34 -8.17 5.47 -5.21
N SER A 35 -8.04 4.41 -6.01
CA SER A 35 -9.14 3.47 -6.23
C SER A 35 -8.63 2.05 -6.43
N ALA A 36 -9.41 1.06 -6.02
CA ALA A 36 -9.06 -0.34 -6.22
C ALA A 36 -8.86 -0.70 -7.70
N SER A 37 -9.55 -0.03 -8.63
CA SER A 37 -9.35 -0.24 -10.07
C SER A 37 -7.96 0.19 -10.55
N ASN A 38 -7.39 1.27 -10.01
CA ASN A 38 -6.03 1.69 -10.36
C ASN A 38 -5.01 0.62 -9.96
N TYR A 39 -5.17 0.02 -8.77
CA TYR A 39 -4.28 -1.05 -8.32
C TYR A 39 -4.48 -2.34 -9.11
N ARG A 40 -5.70 -2.63 -9.58
CA ARG A 40 -5.94 -3.73 -10.52
C ARG A 40 -5.16 -3.52 -11.81
N GLU A 41 -5.23 -2.33 -12.39
CA GLU A 41 -4.51 -1.97 -13.62
C GLU A 41 -2.99 -2.11 -13.43
N ILE A 42 -2.44 -1.55 -12.34
CA ILE A 42 -1.02 -1.70 -12.01
C ILE A 42 -0.62 -3.17 -11.85
N LEU A 43 -1.44 -3.98 -11.17
CA LEU A 43 -1.16 -5.40 -10.97
C LEU A 43 -1.22 -6.20 -12.27
N GLN A 44 -2.17 -5.88 -13.15
CA GLN A 44 -2.27 -6.52 -14.47
C GLN A 44 -1.08 -6.14 -15.37
N ASP A 45 -0.64 -4.88 -15.36
CA ASP A 45 0.61 -4.46 -16.02
C ASP A 45 1.80 -5.26 -15.50
N LEU A 46 1.95 -5.35 -14.17
CA LEU A 46 3.05 -6.09 -13.55
C LEU A 46 3.05 -7.56 -13.96
N LYS A 47 1.89 -8.23 -13.95
CA LYS A 47 1.75 -9.61 -14.43
C LYS A 47 2.12 -9.75 -15.91
N SER A 48 1.73 -8.79 -16.74
CA SER A 48 2.08 -8.79 -18.17
C SER A 48 3.59 -8.66 -18.41
N ARG A 49 4.31 -8.02 -17.47
CA ARG A 49 5.78 -7.94 -17.44
C ARG A 49 6.46 -9.16 -16.82
N GLY A 50 5.70 -10.18 -16.43
CA GLY A 50 6.21 -11.43 -15.87
C GLY A 50 6.22 -11.51 -14.34
N LEU A 51 5.54 -10.60 -13.63
CA LEU A 51 5.37 -10.75 -12.18
C LEU A 51 4.48 -11.96 -11.87
N GLU A 52 5.06 -12.94 -11.19
CA GLU A 52 4.41 -14.19 -10.79
C GLU A 52 4.66 -14.49 -9.29
N ASP A 53 4.01 -15.55 -8.78
CA ASP A 53 4.23 -16.09 -7.43
C ASP A 53 4.16 -15.08 -6.28
N ILE A 54 3.18 -14.17 -6.34
CA ILE A 54 2.95 -13.20 -5.26
C ILE A 54 2.35 -13.90 -4.05
N VAL A 55 3.12 -14.00 -2.96
CA VAL A 55 2.71 -14.69 -1.73
C VAL A 55 2.06 -13.78 -0.69
N LEU A 56 2.39 -12.49 -0.70
CA LEU A 56 1.96 -11.53 0.30
C LEU A 56 1.85 -10.12 -0.29
N PHE A 57 0.68 -9.51 -0.12
CA PHE A 57 0.48 -8.09 -0.26
C PHE A 57 0.45 -7.41 1.10
N VAL A 58 1.15 -6.29 1.20
CA VAL A 58 1.09 -5.37 2.33
C VAL A 58 0.69 -4.01 1.78
N SER A 59 -0.51 -3.55 2.14
CA SER A 59 -1.04 -2.26 1.67
C SER A 59 -1.67 -1.49 2.82
N ASP A 60 -2.00 -0.23 2.57
CA ASP A 60 -2.93 0.51 3.41
C ASP A 60 -4.37 -0.03 3.29
N GLU A 61 -5.27 0.51 4.10
CA GLU A 61 -6.67 0.11 4.16
C GLU A 61 -7.53 0.85 3.13
N LEU A 62 -7.16 0.75 1.86
CA LEU A 62 -7.99 1.25 0.78
C LEU A 62 -9.24 0.38 0.61
N THR A 63 -10.40 1.01 0.59
CA THR A 63 -11.69 0.32 0.44
C THR A 63 -11.70 -0.53 -0.83
N LYS A 64 -12.09 -1.80 -0.70
CA LYS A 64 -12.12 -2.82 -1.77
C LYS A 64 -10.77 -3.28 -2.33
N LEU A 65 -9.64 -2.68 -1.95
CA LEU A 65 -8.32 -3.10 -2.46
C LEU A 65 -8.02 -4.55 -2.13
N LYS A 66 -8.24 -4.99 -0.89
CA LYS A 66 -8.08 -6.40 -0.49
C LYS A 66 -8.87 -7.36 -1.37
N HIS A 67 -10.12 -7.02 -1.69
CA HIS A 67 -10.96 -7.85 -2.55
C HIS A 67 -10.38 -7.93 -3.97
N THR A 68 -9.99 -6.78 -4.53
CA THR A 68 -9.36 -6.71 -5.85
C THR A 68 -8.06 -7.50 -5.93
N LEU A 69 -7.21 -7.42 -4.91
CA LEU A 69 -5.96 -8.20 -4.85
C LEU A 69 -6.24 -9.70 -4.75
N ASN A 70 -7.24 -10.11 -3.97
CA ASN A 70 -7.65 -11.51 -3.87
C ASN A 70 -8.24 -12.05 -5.18
N ASP A 71 -9.00 -11.24 -5.92
CA ASP A 71 -9.55 -11.65 -7.22
C ASP A 71 -8.43 -11.88 -8.24
N GLU A 72 -7.42 -11.02 -8.24
CA GLU A 72 -6.28 -11.09 -9.15
C GLU A 72 -5.28 -12.18 -8.74
N CYS A 73 -5.05 -12.36 -7.45
CA CYS A 73 -4.02 -13.24 -6.89
C CYS A 73 -4.61 -14.04 -5.72
N PRO A 74 -5.47 -15.05 -5.98
CA PRO A 74 -6.23 -15.75 -4.94
C PRO A 74 -5.36 -16.55 -3.96
N LEU A 75 -4.14 -16.92 -4.36
CA LEU A 75 -3.19 -17.64 -3.50
C LEU A 75 -2.39 -16.71 -2.57
N SER A 76 -2.42 -15.40 -2.84
CA SER A 76 -1.68 -14.41 -2.06
C SER A 76 -2.41 -14.11 -0.75
N LYS A 77 -1.66 -13.82 0.32
CA LYS A 77 -2.22 -13.28 1.55
C LYS A 77 -2.23 -11.75 1.48
N HIS A 78 -3.18 -11.13 2.16
CA HIS A 78 -3.22 -9.68 2.34
C HIS A 78 -3.07 -9.32 3.82
N ARG A 79 -2.22 -8.32 4.09
CA ARG A 79 -2.05 -7.71 5.42
C ARG A 79 -2.10 -6.19 5.31
N SER A 80 -2.71 -5.55 6.29
CA SER A 80 -2.64 -4.09 6.44
C SER A 80 -1.24 -3.69 6.88
N TYR A 81 -0.73 -2.57 6.36
CA TYR A 81 0.58 -2.06 6.72
C TYR A 81 0.54 -1.50 8.15
N TRP A 82 1.28 -2.16 9.05
CA TRP A 82 1.27 -1.87 10.48
C TRP A 82 1.57 -0.39 10.79
N ILE A 83 2.50 0.22 10.06
CA ILE A 83 2.86 1.61 10.25
C ILE A 83 1.68 2.55 9.90
N HIS A 84 0.86 2.24 8.88
CA HIS A 84 -0.35 3.02 8.60
C HIS A 84 -1.39 2.86 9.71
N ILE A 85 -1.55 1.64 10.25
CA ILE A 85 -2.44 1.40 11.40
C ILE A 85 -2.00 2.24 12.60
N ILE A 86 -0.73 2.17 13.00
CA ILE A 86 -0.20 2.93 14.13
C ILE A 86 -0.41 4.43 13.92
N ARG A 87 -0.09 4.96 12.74
CA ARG A 87 -0.29 6.39 12.42
C ARG A 87 -1.77 6.79 12.50
N ASN A 88 -2.67 5.94 12.01
CA ASN A 88 -4.11 6.18 12.08
C ASN A 88 -4.60 6.23 13.53
N ILE A 89 -4.15 5.30 14.38
CA ILE A 89 -4.47 5.31 15.82
C ILE A 89 -3.88 6.56 16.49
N ALA A 90 -2.60 6.87 16.26
CA ALA A 90 -1.93 8.03 16.85
C ALA A 90 -2.61 9.36 16.48
N ASN A 91 -3.21 9.46 15.29
CA ASN A 91 -3.97 10.64 14.87
C ASN A 91 -5.31 10.81 15.61
N LYS A 92 -5.83 9.75 16.23
CA LYS A 92 -7.07 9.77 17.03
C LYS A 92 -6.82 10.03 18.52
N VAL A 93 -5.55 10.14 18.94
CA VAL A 93 -5.17 10.29 20.34
C VAL A 93 -4.63 11.70 20.63
N ARG A 94 -4.89 12.19 21.84
CA ARG A 94 -4.41 13.51 22.30
C ARG A 94 -2.89 13.56 22.26
N VAL A 95 -2.32 14.72 21.94
CA VAL A 95 -0.86 14.93 21.79
C VAL A 95 -0.07 14.40 22.98
N ASN A 96 -0.51 14.69 24.22
CA ASN A 96 0.17 14.24 25.45
C ASN A 96 0.21 12.72 25.61
N ASN A 97 -0.68 11.99 24.95
CA ASN A 97 -0.78 10.53 25.04
C ASN A 97 -0.16 9.83 23.81
N LYS A 98 0.38 10.57 22.83
CA LYS A 98 0.97 9.96 21.63
C LYS A 98 2.27 9.22 21.91
N SER A 99 3.21 9.80 22.66
CA SER A 99 4.50 9.12 22.96
C SER A 99 4.28 7.81 23.72
N PRO A 100 3.54 7.80 24.85
CA PRO A 100 3.32 6.56 25.60
C PRO A 100 2.64 5.49 24.75
N LEU A 101 1.63 5.87 23.96
CA LEU A 101 0.96 4.95 23.03
C LEU A 101 1.89 4.37 21.96
N LEU A 102 2.74 5.20 21.36
CA LEU A 102 3.66 4.75 20.31
C LEU A 102 4.74 3.82 20.88
N GLU A 103 5.19 4.07 22.10
CA GLU A 103 6.08 3.18 22.85
C GLU A 103 5.41 1.82 23.11
N ASP A 104 4.15 1.82 23.55
CA ASP A 104 3.38 0.59 23.78
C ASP A 104 3.08 -0.21 22.49
N LEU A 105 2.90 0.47 21.35
CA LEU A 105 2.56 -0.14 20.06
C LEU A 105 3.77 -0.55 19.22
N ASN A 106 4.97 -0.08 19.57
CA ASN A 106 6.19 -0.54 18.92
C ASN A 106 6.48 -1.97 19.38
N PHE A 107 6.55 -2.90 18.43
CA PHE A 107 7.07 -4.24 18.71
C PHE A 107 8.56 -4.12 19.09
N PRO A 108 9.03 -4.85 20.11
CA PRO A 108 10.44 -4.88 20.50
C PRO A 108 11.35 -5.41 19.38
#